data_AF-A0A6A6Y062-F1
#
_entry.id   AF-A0A6A6Y062-F1
#
_cell.length_a   1.000
_cell.length_b   1.000
_cell.length_c   1.000
_cell.angle_alpha   90.00
_cell.angle_beta   90.00
_cell.angle_gamma   90.00
#
_symmetry.space_group_name_H-M   'P 1'
#
loop_
_entity.id
_entity.type
_entity.pdbx_description
1 polymer ?
#
loop_
_entity_poly.entity_id
_entity_poly.type
_entity_poly.pdbx_seq_one_letter_code
_entity_poly.pdbx_strand_id
1 'polypeptide(L)' 'VYYINKEGFLPAFKNAFFNIFIYKNCKKAFKASGLVPINAQVVLNRLNI' A
#
# COMPACT_ATOMS: atom_id res chain seq x y z
N VAL A 1 10.30 2.16 29.12
CA VAL A 1 9.94 2.42 27.71
C VAL A 1 11.17 2.13 26.87
N TYR A 2 11.13 1.13 25.98
CA TYR A 2 12.23 0.84 25.06
C TYR A 2 12.05 1.72 23.81
N TYR A 3 13.00 2.61 23.56
CA TYR A 3 13.00 3.44 22.37
C TYR A 3 13.79 2.73 21.27
N ILE A 4 13.17 2.51 20.12
CA ILE A 4 13.88 2.04 18.94
C ILE A 4 14.72 3.22 18.41
N ASN A 5 16.00 3.00 18.16
CA ASN A 5 16.85 4.02 17.58
C ASN A 5 16.56 4.16 16.07
N LYS A 6 17.06 5.22 15.44
CA LYS A 6 16.83 5.47 14.00
C LYS A 6 17.32 4.30 13.13
N GLU A 7 18.43 3.68 13.51
CA GLU A 7 19.04 2.56 12.81
C GLU A 7 18.18 1.30 12.84
N GLY A 8 17.45 1.06 13.94
CA GLY A 8 16.47 -0.01 14.03
C GLY A 8 15.13 0.33 13.38
N PHE A 9 14.70 1.59 13.49
CA PHE A 9 13.43 2.05 12.93
C PHE A 9 13.42 2.00 11.40
N LEU A 10 14.42 2.60 10.74
CA LEU A 10 14.38 2.84 9.30
C LEU A 10 14.29 1.55 8.47
N PRO A 11 15.07 0.48 8.76
CA PRO A 11 14.94 -0.80 8.05
C PRO A 11 13.60 -1.49 8.33
N ALA A 12 13.12 -1.45 9.58
CA ALA A 12 11.84 -2.05 9.95
C ALA A 12 10.67 -1.34 9.26
N PHE A 13 10.69 -0.01 9.23
CA PHE A 13 9.74 0.81 8.49
C PHE A 13 9.78 0.50 7.00
N LYS A 14 10.98 0.47 6.39
CA LYS A 14 11.16 0.16 4.97
C LYS A 14 10.53 -1.21 4.64
N ASN A 15 10.84 -2.23 5.41
CA ASN A 15 10.28 -3.57 5.20
C ASN A 15 8.75 -3.60 5.36
N ALA A 16 8.22 -2.97 6.41
CA ALA A 16 6.77 -2.89 6.61
C ALA A 16 6.08 -2.12 5.47
N PHE A 17 6.66 -0.99 5.05
CA PHE A 17 6.16 -0.17 3.95
C PHE A 17 6.11 -0.97 2.65
N PHE A 18 7.19 -1.62 2.23
CA PHE A 18 7.20 -2.44 1.01
C PHE A 18 6.29 -3.68 1.12
N ASN A 19 6.16 -4.27 2.30
CA ASN A 19 5.21 -5.36 2.55
C ASN A 19 3.75 -4.94 2.39
N ILE A 20 3.42 -3.66 2.62
CA ILE A 20 2.06 -3.14 2.36
C ILE A 20 1.77 -3.09 0.86
N PHE A 21 2.77 -2.83 0.02
CA PHE A 21 2.62 -2.74 -1.45
C PHE A 21 2.71 -4.08 -2.18
N ILE A 22 2.69 -5.22 -1.48
CA ILE A 22 2.59 -6.52 -2.15
C ILE A 22 1.26 -6.62 -2.89
N TYR A 23 1.27 -7.30 -4.05
CA TYR A 23 0.11 -7.48 -4.92
C TYR A 23 -1.18 -7.86 -4.17
N LYS A 24 -1.07 -8.75 -3.17
CA LYS A 24 -2.20 -9.21 -2.35
C LYS A 24 -2.86 -8.07 -1.57
N ASN A 25 -2.07 -7.17 -0.99
CA ASN A 25 -2.54 -6.06 -0.17
C ASN A 25 -3.10 -4.95 -1.06
N CYS A 26 -2.40 -4.60 -2.15
CA CYS A 26 -2.91 -3.68 -3.16
C CYS A 26 -4.25 -4.16 -3.73
N LYS A 27 -4.36 -5.43 -4.13
CA LYS A 27 -5.62 -6.00 -4.65
C LYS A 27 -6.77 -5.89 -3.64
N LYS A 28 -6.51 -6.13 -2.35
CA LYS A 28 -7.51 -5.96 -1.28
C LYS A 28 -7.93 -4.49 -1.12
N ALA A 29 -6.97 -3.57 -1.08
CA ALA A 29 -7.23 -2.14 -0.95
C ALA A 29 -8.06 -1.61 -2.13
N PHE A 30 -7.69 -1.97 -3.36
CA PHE A 30 -8.47 -1.62 -4.55
C PHE A 30 -9.91 -2.14 -4.45
N LYS A 31 -10.09 -3.43 -4.11
CA LYS A 31 -11.43 -4.01 -3.93
C LYS A 31 -12.25 -3.26 -2.87
N ALA A 32 -11.64 -2.93 -1.72
CA ALA A 32 -12.30 -2.18 -0.64
C ALA A 32 -12.70 -0.78 -1.08
N SER A 33 -11.88 -0.12 -1.90
CA SER A 33 -12.19 1.18 -2.51
C SER A 33 -13.17 1.08 -3.67
N GLY A 34 -13.70 -0.10 -4.00
CA GLY A 34 -14.58 -0.31 -5.16
C GLY A 34 -13.87 -0.15 -6.52
N LEU A 35 -12.54 -0.18 -6.51
CA LEU A 35 -11.69 -0.15 -7.68
C LEU A 35 -11.37 -1.59 -8.09
N VAL A 36 -11.61 -1.94 -9.36
CA VAL A 36 -11.18 -3.23 -9.89
C VAL A 36 -9.78 -3.06 -10.45
N PRO A 37 -8.73 -3.66 -9.84
CA PRO A 37 -7.33 -3.41 -10.23
C PRO A 37 -6.96 -3.95 -11.62
N ILE A 38 -7.89 -4.65 -12.27
CA ILE A 38 -7.71 -5.29 -13.58
C ILE A 38 -8.27 -4.40 -14.71
N ASN A 39 -9.05 -3.36 -14.38
CA ASN A 39 -9.59 -2.44 -15.37
C ASN A 39 -9.05 -1.02 -15.09
N ALA A 40 -7.94 -0.69 -15.75
CA ALA A 40 -7.29 0.61 -15.63
C ALA A 40 -8.25 1.77 -15.96
N GLN A 41 -9.18 1.59 -16.91
CA GLN A 41 -10.15 2.63 -17.27
C GLN A 41 -11.11 2.95 -16.12
N VAL A 42 -11.58 1.93 -15.39
CA VAL A 42 -12.45 2.14 -14.20
C VAL A 42 -11.71 2.87 -13.09
N VAL A 43 -10.42 2.58 -12.93
CA VAL A 43 -9.57 3.28 -11.95
C VAL A 43 -9.37 4.73 -12.35
N LEU A 44 -9.02 5.00 -13.61
CA LEU A 44 -8.85 6.35 -14.14
C LEU A 44 -10.13 7.18 -14.03
N ASN A 45 -11.29 6.60 -14.39
CA ASN A 45 -12.58 7.29 -14.30
C ASN A 45 -12.97 7.66 -12.85
N ARG A 46 -12.51 6.92 -11.83
CA ARG A 46 -12.74 7.28 -10.41
C ARG A 46 -11.78 8.33 -9.87
N LEU A 47 -10.59 8.44 -10.46
CA LEU A 47 -9.55 9.35 -9.97
C LEU A 47 -9.74 10.80 -10.43
N ASN A 48 -10.70 11.07 -11.33
CA ASN A 48 -11.10 12.40 -11.78
C ASN A 48 -9.88 13.32 -12.03
N ILE A 49 -9.05 12.91 -12.99
CA ILE A 49 -7.99 13.73 -13.59
C ILE A 49 -8.57 14.37 -14.85
#